data_AF-A0A163FAU3-F1
#
_entry.id   AF-A0A163FAU3-F1
#
_cell.length_a   1.000
_cell.length_b   1.000
_cell.length_c   1.000
_cell.angle_alpha   90.00
_cell.angle_beta   90.00
_cell.angle_gamma   90.00
#
_symmetry.space_group_name_H-M   'P 1'
#
loop_
_entity.id
_entity.type
_entity.pdbx_description
1 polymer ?
#
loop_
_entity_poly.entity_id
_entity_poly.type
_entity_poly.pdbx_seq_one_letter_code
_entity_poly.pdbx_strand_id
1 'polypeptide(L)'
;MFYADQDITSYAKMNVARGSQLVIDTNNIVGWANGDPWPGNQKSSSMLYIYGKELRTFVVAGGTGSFTINPGPASAQPYTQVVPGYEQMSGVSNINIVAIAYGLGEIKSRSVYQNIYNAIRNSGGRWQYTNENFQQDTWVGIGKTCVIWYRNLDNGSYLVANPAQIEAPQAQTAPEGAAASEEYVPGFSPGDVRK
;
A
#
# COMPACT_ATOMS: atom_id res chain seq x y z
N MET A 1 9.95 -13.71 0.03
CA MET A 1 8.76 -14.16 0.78
C MET A 1 7.63 -13.25 0.37
N PHE A 2 6.54 -13.81 -0.16
CA PHE A 2 5.35 -13.04 -0.52
C PHE A 2 4.46 -12.96 0.72
N TYR A 3 4.13 -11.75 1.14
CA TYR A 3 3.17 -11.49 2.21
C TYR A 3 1.81 -11.27 1.54
N ALA A 4 0.73 -11.84 2.07
CA ALA A 4 -0.59 -11.60 1.51
C ALA A 4 -1.10 -10.21 1.91
N ASP A 5 -1.65 -9.48 0.95
CA ASP A 5 -2.34 -8.22 1.14
C ASP A 5 -3.74 -8.27 0.53
N GLN A 6 -4.58 -7.30 0.91
CA GLN A 6 -5.92 -7.18 0.37
C GLN A 6 -6.34 -5.72 0.41
N ASP A 7 -6.66 -5.15 -0.75
CA ASP A 7 -7.38 -3.88 -0.81
C ASP A 7 -8.86 -4.13 -0.54
N ILE A 8 -9.33 -3.57 0.57
CA ILE A 8 -10.69 -3.73 1.09
C ILE A 8 -11.46 -2.40 1.06
N THR A 9 -10.98 -1.40 0.31
CA THR A 9 -11.51 -0.02 0.34
C THR A 9 -13.02 0.03 0.18
N SER A 10 -13.60 -0.74 -0.75
CA SER A 10 -15.04 -0.80 -0.97
C SER A 10 -15.80 -1.37 0.23
N TYR A 11 -15.28 -2.43 0.86
CA TYR A 11 -15.88 -3.03 2.05
C TYR A 11 -15.75 -2.14 3.28
N ALA A 12 -14.58 -1.51 3.46
CA ALA A 12 -14.36 -0.56 4.55
C ALA A 12 -15.35 0.61 4.47
N LYS A 13 -15.60 1.17 3.28
CA LYS A 13 -16.60 2.24 3.10
C LYS A 13 -18.00 1.84 3.54
N MET A 14 -18.39 0.58 3.38
CA MET A 14 -19.72 0.09 3.76
C MET A 14 -19.84 -0.29 5.24
N ASN A 15 -18.75 -0.79 5.84
CA ASN A 15 -18.81 -1.47 7.15
C ASN A 15 -18.13 -0.70 8.30
N VAL A 16 -17.15 0.14 7.97
CA VAL A 16 -16.38 0.93 8.96
C VAL A 16 -17.08 2.25 9.26
N ALA A 17 -17.62 2.94 8.26
CA ALA A 17 -18.33 4.20 8.46
C ALA A 17 -19.72 3.95 9.09
N ARG A 18 -19.96 4.53 10.27
CA ARG A 18 -21.24 4.45 11.00
C ARG A 18 -21.69 5.84 11.42
N GLY A 19 -22.49 6.48 10.58
CA GLY A 19 -22.88 7.87 10.77
C GLY A 19 -21.66 8.78 10.71
N SER A 20 -21.38 9.50 11.80
CA SER A 20 -20.17 10.31 11.92
C SER A 20 -18.96 9.51 12.42
N GLN A 21 -19.13 8.33 13.00
CA GLN A 21 -18.03 7.56 13.58
C GLN A 21 -17.41 6.60 12.55
N LEU A 22 -16.15 6.21 12.81
CA LEU A 22 -15.56 5.02 12.18
C LEU A 22 -15.43 3.93 13.25
N VAL A 23 -16.03 2.78 13.01
CA VAL A 23 -16.00 1.63 13.95
C VAL A 23 -15.24 0.50 13.30
N ILE A 24 -14.12 0.12 13.90
CA ILE A 24 -13.16 -0.83 13.36
C ILE A 24 -12.97 -1.94 14.38
N ASP A 25 -13.33 -3.18 14.02
CA ASP A 25 -13.14 -4.33 14.89
C ASP A 25 -12.00 -5.22 14.40
N THR A 26 -10.82 -5.02 14.96
CA THR A 26 -9.63 -5.77 14.54
C THR A 26 -9.65 -7.23 15.00
N ASN A 27 -10.56 -7.61 15.91
CA ASN A 27 -10.76 -9.00 16.32
C ASN A 27 -11.58 -9.80 15.29
N ASN A 28 -12.36 -9.10 14.45
CA ASN A 28 -13.24 -9.71 13.47
C ASN A 28 -13.07 -9.05 12.09
N ILE A 29 -11.90 -9.27 11.49
CA ILE A 29 -11.55 -8.77 10.14
C ILE A 29 -12.57 -9.25 9.10
N VAL A 30 -13.07 -10.49 9.20
CA VAL A 30 -14.08 -11.04 8.28
C VAL A 30 -15.33 -10.18 8.20
N GLY A 31 -15.75 -9.57 9.33
CA GLY A 31 -16.95 -8.74 9.40
C GLY A 31 -16.89 -7.41 8.63
N TRP A 32 -15.69 -6.94 8.22
CA TRP A 32 -15.56 -5.63 7.55
C TRP A 32 -14.52 -5.57 6.42
N ALA A 33 -13.71 -6.61 6.24
CA ALA A 33 -12.59 -6.66 5.30
C ALA A 33 -12.72 -7.77 4.24
N ASN A 34 -13.89 -8.39 4.07
CA ASN A 34 -14.11 -9.45 3.07
C ASN A 34 -13.13 -10.63 3.21
N GLY A 35 -12.98 -11.13 4.43
CA GLY A 35 -12.16 -12.30 4.75
C GLY A 35 -10.82 -11.97 5.40
N ASP A 36 -10.11 -13.02 5.83
CA ASP A 36 -8.75 -12.93 6.35
C ASP A 36 -7.76 -13.23 5.20
N PRO A 37 -6.92 -12.27 4.78
CA PRO A 37 -5.99 -12.48 3.67
C PRO A 37 -4.84 -13.44 4.03
N TRP A 38 -4.59 -13.67 5.33
CA TRP A 38 -3.56 -14.59 5.78
C TRP A 38 -3.92 -15.25 7.11
N PRO A 39 -4.74 -16.31 7.08
CA PRO A 39 -5.17 -17.01 8.28
C PRO A 39 -3.99 -17.53 9.11
N GLY A 40 -4.12 -17.48 10.43
CA GLY A 40 -3.11 -17.95 11.38
C GLY A 40 -1.88 -17.06 11.54
N ASN A 41 -1.76 -15.97 10.78
CA ASN A 41 -0.63 -15.05 10.84
C ASN A 41 -1.03 -13.69 11.41
N GLN A 42 -0.08 -13.04 12.08
CA GLN A 42 -0.25 -11.67 12.57
C GLN A 42 -0.25 -10.69 11.39
N LYS A 43 -1.21 -9.77 11.38
CA LYS A 43 -1.45 -8.82 10.28
C LYS A 43 -1.65 -7.42 10.82
N SER A 44 -1.34 -6.40 10.03
CA SER A 44 -1.76 -5.03 10.33
C SER A 44 -2.92 -4.62 9.43
N SER A 45 -3.76 -3.72 9.95
CA SER A 45 -4.75 -2.98 9.19
C SER A 45 -4.26 -1.56 9.05
N SER A 46 -4.37 -1.01 7.85
CA SER A 46 -3.98 0.37 7.57
C SER A 46 -5.05 1.06 6.73
N MET A 47 -5.41 2.28 7.09
CA MET A 47 -6.49 3.02 6.45
C MET A 47 -6.11 4.49 6.30
N LEU A 48 -6.36 5.04 5.11
CA LEU A 48 -6.35 6.47 4.84
C LEU A 48 -7.79 6.97 4.83
N TYR A 49 -8.08 8.00 5.62
CA TYR A 49 -9.43 8.56 5.71
C TYR A 49 -9.39 10.07 5.93
N ILE A 50 -10.45 10.76 5.51
CA ILE A 50 -10.65 12.18 5.78
C ILE A 50 -11.58 12.31 6.96
N TYR A 51 -11.21 13.14 7.91
CA TYR A 51 -12.07 13.52 9.03
C TYR A 51 -12.07 15.04 9.19
N GLY A 52 -13.22 15.67 8.91
CA GLY A 52 -13.29 17.12 8.79
C GLY A 52 -12.42 17.61 7.63
N LYS A 53 -11.40 18.43 7.93
CA LYS A 53 -10.43 18.94 6.95
C LYS A 53 -9.09 18.19 6.96
N GLU A 54 -8.92 17.26 7.90
CA GLU A 54 -7.66 16.53 8.06
C GLU A 54 -7.71 15.21 7.33
N LEU A 55 -6.64 14.94 6.58
CA LEU A 55 -6.35 13.62 6.08
C LEU A 55 -5.54 12.87 7.14
N ARG A 56 -5.97 11.64 7.46
CA ARG A 56 -5.46 10.87 8.59
C ARG A 56 -5.17 9.43 8.18
N THR A 57 -4.20 8.84 8.86
CA THR A 57 -3.96 7.40 8.85
C THR A 57 -4.51 6.75 10.12
N PHE A 58 -4.92 5.50 10.01
CA PHE A 58 -5.13 4.59 11.13
C PHE A 58 -4.35 3.31 10.85
N VAL A 59 -3.45 2.93 11.76
CA VAL A 59 -2.60 1.72 11.58
C VAL A 59 -2.55 0.92 12.88
N VAL A 60 -2.96 -0.34 12.84
CA VAL A 60 -3.10 -1.18 14.04
C VAL A 60 -2.88 -2.66 13.73
N ALA A 61 -2.50 -3.45 14.73
CA ALA A 61 -2.41 -4.90 14.59
C ALA A 61 -3.82 -5.53 14.61
N GLY A 62 -3.99 -6.61 13.86
CA GLY A 62 -5.14 -7.50 13.98
C GLY A 62 -5.20 -8.11 15.38
N GLY A 63 -6.41 -8.34 15.90
CA GLY A 63 -6.62 -8.92 17.22
C GLY A 63 -6.39 -7.96 18.41
N THR A 64 -6.25 -6.66 18.17
CA THR A 64 -5.98 -5.68 19.24
C THR A 64 -7.24 -5.25 19.98
N GLY A 65 -8.41 -5.38 19.35
CA GLY A 65 -9.68 -4.92 19.90
C GLY A 65 -10.57 -4.20 18.90
N SER A 66 -11.62 -3.59 19.41
CA SER A 66 -12.56 -2.76 18.64
C SER A 66 -12.37 -1.28 18.98
N PHE A 67 -12.30 -0.45 17.95
CA PHE A 67 -12.01 0.99 18.06
C PHE A 67 -13.15 1.79 17.46
N THR A 68 -13.53 2.86 18.16
CA THR A 68 -14.46 3.87 17.64
C THR A 68 -13.72 5.19 17.51
N ILE A 69 -13.47 5.61 16.27
CA ILE A 69 -12.90 6.91 15.95
C ILE A 69 -14.04 7.92 15.92
N ASN A 70 -14.01 8.85 16.87
CA ASN A 70 -15.02 9.88 17.05
C ASN A 70 -14.65 11.18 16.32
N PRO A 71 -15.64 12.07 16.10
CA PRO A 71 -15.36 13.43 15.72
C PRO A 71 -14.45 14.11 16.74
N GLY A 72 -13.37 14.73 16.25
CA GLY A 72 -12.41 15.42 17.10
C GLY A 72 -10.99 15.38 16.55
N PRO A 73 -10.02 15.94 17.29
CA PRO A 73 -8.62 15.97 16.88
C PRO A 73 -8.03 14.55 16.81
N ALA A 74 -7.13 14.32 15.86
CA ALA A 74 -6.43 13.04 15.70
C ALA A 74 -5.72 12.58 16.98
N SER A 75 -5.16 13.51 17.75
CA SER A 75 -4.46 13.23 19.01
C SER A 75 -5.32 12.61 20.10
N ALA A 76 -6.65 12.70 20.00
CA ALA A 76 -7.58 12.09 20.93
C ALA A 76 -8.05 10.69 20.48
N GLN A 77 -7.63 10.23 19.30
CA GLN A 77 -8.08 8.97 18.70
C GLN A 77 -6.92 7.95 18.72
N PRO A 78 -7.17 6.71 19.17
CA PRO A 78 -6.12 5.70 19.22
C PRO A 78 -5.64 5.34 17.81
N TYR A 79 -4.33 5.07 17.69
CA TYR A 79 -3.68 4.62 16.45
C TYR A 79 -3.88 5.52 15.22
N THR A 80 -4.33 6.76 15.45
CA THR A 80 -4.64 7.73 14.42
C THR A 80 -3.54 8.78 14.34
N GLN A 81 -3.14 9.14 13.13
CA GLN A 81 -2.16 10.17 12.89
C GLN A 81 -2.57 11.11 11.76
N VAL A 82 -2.27 12.40 11.90
CA VAL A 82 -2.42 13.37 10.79
C VAL A 82 -1.30 13.13 9.78
N VAL A 83 -1.69 13.08 8.51
CA VAL A 83 -0.78 12.93 7.38
C VAL A 83 0.13 14.17 7.27
N PRO A 84 1.45 14.03 7.06
CA PRO A 84 2.40 15.14 7.08
C PRO A 84 2.18 16.21 6.02
N GLY A 85 1.43 15.92 4.95
CA GLY A 85 1.04 16.90 3.94
C GLY A 85 2.20 17.41 3.07
N TYR A 86 3.21 16.58 2.82
CA TYR A 86 4.33 16.95 1.96
C TYR A 86 3.87 17.24 0.52
N GLU A 87 4.45 18.28 -0.06
CA GLU A 87 4.25 18.61 -1.46
C GLU A 87 4.93 17.60 -2.38
N GLN A 88 4.47 17.58 -3.64
CA GLN A 88 5.14 16.85 -4.70
C GLN A 88 6.59 17.32 -4.85
N MET A 89 7.50 16.39 -5.15
CA MET A 89 8.90 16.72 -5.38
C MET A 89 9.20 16.89 -6.85
N SER A 90 10.12 17.82 -7.16
CA SER A 90 10.54 18.13 -8.54
C SER A 90 10.86 16.87 -9.36
N GLY A 91 10.61 16.88 -10.66
CA GLY A 91 10.95 15.76 -11.56
C GLY A 91 10.05 14.52 -11.45
N VAL A 92 8.99 14.56 -10.64
CA VAL A 92 7.83 13.67 -10.73
C VAL A 92 6.62 14.59 -10.82
N SER A 93 5.85 14.53 -11.90
CA SER A 93 4.76 15.49 -12.17
C SER A 93 3.36 14.88 -12.11
N ASN A 94 3.24 13.56 -12.25
CA ASN A 94 1.96 12.87 -12.38
C ASN A 94 1.37 12.36 -11.04
N ILE A 95 2.18 12.30 -9.98
CA ILE A 95 1.72 11.78 -8.67
C ILE A 95 2.23 12.60 -7.49
N ASN A 96 1.43 12.64 -6.42
CA ASN A 96 1.85 13.11 -5.10
C ASN A 96 1.71 11.98 -4.07
N ILE A 97 2.79 11.58 -3.41
CA ILE A 97 2.74 10.63 -2.28
C ILE A 97 2.05 11.31 -1.10
N VAL A 98 0.98 10.70 -0.64
CA VAL A 98 0.09 11.24 0.39
C VAL A 98 0.50 10.74 1.75
N ALA A 99 0.55 9.41 1.92
CA ALA A 99 0.85 8.78 3.19
C ALA A 99 1.56 7.44 2.95
N ILE A 100 2.30 6.99 3.95
CA ILE A 100 3.03 5.72 3.92
C ILE A 100 2.79 5.03 5.26
N ALA A 101 2.24 3.82 5.24
CA ALA A 101 2.18 2.95 6.41
C ALA A 101 3.13 1.77 6.19
N TYR A 102 4.03 1.52 7.14
CA TYR A 102 4.91 0.36 7.15
C TYR A 102 4.71 -0.39 8.46
N GLY A 103 4.36 -1.68 8.42
CA GLY A 103 4.06 -2.46 9.62
C GLY A 103 2.91 -1.86 10.45
N LEU A 104 3.21 -1.39 11.68
CA LEU A 104 2.26 -0.77 12.61
C LEU A 104 2.36 0.76 12.72
N GLY A 105 3.12 1.40 11.84
CA GLY A 105 3.39 2.84 11.94
C GLY A 105 3.21 3.57 10.63
N GLU A 106 2.78 4.83 10.73
CA GLU A 106 2.93 5.80 9.65
C GLU A 106 4.40 6.25 9.56
N ILE A 107 4.93 6.30 8.34
CA ILE A 107 6.23 6.88 8.05
C ILE A 107 6.05 8.37 7.77
N LYS A 108 6.71 9.20 8.60
CA LYS A 108 6.67 10.67 8.51
C LYS A 108 7.97 11.31 8.08
N SER A 109 9.05 10.53 7.98
CA SER A 109 10.38 11.05 7.63
C SER A 109 10.37 11.63 6.21
N ARG A 110 10.64 12.94 6.09
CA ARG A 110 10.67 13.62 4.78
C ARG A 110 11.72 13.04 3.84
N SER A 111 12.86 12.58 4.38
CA SER A 111 13.91 11.92 3.57
C SER A 111 13.44 10.61 2.97
N VAL A 112 12.57 9.86 3.65
CA VAL A 112 12.00 8.63 3.07
C VAL A 112 11.12 8.95 1.87
N TYR A 113 10.27 9.99 1.97
CA TYR A 113 9.48 10.46 0.83
C TYR A 113 10.39 10.91 -0.32
N GLN A 114 11.48 11.64 -0.03
CA GLN A 114 12.47 12.06 -1.02
C GLN A 114 13.09 10.87 -1.75
N ASN A 115 13.46 9.83 -1.01
CA ASN A 115 14.07 8.65 -1.61
C ASN A 115 13.09 7.88 -2.50
N ILE A 116 11.81 7.78 -2.10
CA ILE A 116 10.78 7.15 -2.95
C ILE A 116 10.54 7.97 -4.22
N TYR A 117 10.47 9.31 -4.13
CA TYR A 117 10.40 10.16 -5.32
C TYR A 117 11.63 10.00 -6.24
N ASN A 118 12.82 9.87 -5.67
CA ASN A 118 14.03 9.57 -6.44
C ASN A 118 13.94 8.20 -7.14
N ALA A 119 13.36 7.18 -6.48
CA ALA A 119 13.15 5.87 -7.08
C ALA A 119 12.09 5.89 -8.19
N ILE A 120 11.03 6.68 -8.04
CA ILE A 120 10.05 6.94 -9.11
C ILE A 120 10.75 7.54 -10.32
N ARG A 121 11.52 8.62 -10.11
CA ARG A 121 12.22 9.34 -11.18
C ARG A 121 13.27 8.48 -11.90
N ASN A 122 14.09 7.75 -11.14
CA ASN A 122 15.32 7.15 -11.66
C ASN A 122 15.22 5.64 -11.90
N SER A 123 14.20 4.98 -11.36
CA SER A 123 14.10 3.51 -11.36
C SER A 123 12.70 3.01 -11.63
N GLY A 124 11.83 3.85 -12.22
CA GLY A 124 10.46 3.48 -12.57
C GLY A 124 9.61 3.09 -11.36
N GLY A 125 9.91 3.64 -10.17
CA GLY A 125 9.17 3.37 -8.94
C GLY A 125 9.58 2.10 -8.21
N ARG A 126 10.65 1.42 -8.65
CA ARG A 126 11.18 0.24 -7.96
C ARG A 126 11.83 0.66 -6.64
N TRP A 127 11.17 0.33 -5.54
CA TRP A 127 11.62 0.64 -4.18
C TRP A 127 11.61 -0.62 -3.31
N GLN A 128 12.63 -0.79 -2.48
CA GLN A 128 12.73 -1.93 -1.57
C GLN A 128 12.14 -1.60 -0.20
N TYR A 129 11.36 -2.54 0.33
CA TYR A 129 10.58 -2.37 1.55
C TYR A 129 11.33 -2.92 2.77
N THR A 130 12.32 -2.17 3.26
CA THR A 130 13.17 -2.58 4.39
C THR A 130 13.18 -1.55 5.52
N ASN A 131 13.54 -2.00 6.73
CA ASN A 131 13.68 -1.13 7.90
C ASN A 131 14.68 0.02 7.63
N GLU A 132 15.76 -0.25 6.92
CA GLU A 132 16.80 0.73 6.59
C GLU A 132 16.24 1.82 5.65
N ASN A 133 15.50 1.41 4.62
CA ASN A 133 14.91 2.33 3.64
C ASN A 133 13.78 3.17 4.25
N PHE A 134 13.01 2.61 5.19
CA PHE A 134 12.01 3.34 5.96
C PHE A 134 12.59 4.06 7.18
N GLN A 135 13.88 3.87 7.47
CA GLN A 135 14.62 4.45 8.59
C GLN A 135 14.02 4.12 9.96
N GLN A 136 13.19 3.09 10.04
CA GLN A 136 12.46 2.72 11.24
C GLN A 136 11.99 1.27 11.17
N ASP A 137 12.07 0.57 12.31
CA ASP A 137 11.32 -0.67 12.53
C ASP A 137 10.07 -0.37 13.34
N THR A 138 8.92 -0.38 12.68
CA THR A 138 7.61 -0.12 13.28
C THR A 138 6.97 -1.36 13.88
N TRP A 139 7.53 -2.54 13.65
CA TRP A 139 6.99 -3.82 14.15
C TRP A 139 8.12 -4.85 14.29
N VAL A 140 8.83 -4.74 15.41
CA VAL A 140 10.04 -5.52 15.69
C VAL A 140 9.73 -7.02 15.75
N GLY A 141 10.54 -7.81 15.06
CA GLY A 141 10.44 -9.28 15.04
C GLY A 141 9.32 -9.85 14.17
N ILE A 142 8.51 -8.99 13.53
CA ILE A 142 7.40 -9.41 12.66
C ILE A 142 7.67 -8.99 11.21
N GLY A 143 7.30 -9.85 10.27
CA GLY A 143 7.32 -9.53 8.84
C GLY A 143 6.32 -8.40 8.54
N LYS A 144 6.75 -7.37 7.81
CA LYS A 144 5.97 -6.17 7.57
C LYS A 144 5.56 -6.05 6.11
N THR A 145 4.33 -5.59 5.91
CA THR A 145 3.88 -5.03 4.63
C THR A 145 3.95 -3.50 4.67
N CYS A 146 3.81 -2.89 3.51
CA CYS A 146 3.74 -1.44 3.39
C CYS A 146 2.62 -1.05 2.44
N VAL A 147 1.97 0.06 2.77
CA VAL A 147 0.96 0.68 1.93
C VAL A 147 1.38 2.10 1.67
N ILE A 148 1.50 2.46 0.39
CA ILE A 148 1.77 3.83 -0.05
C ILE A 148 0.49 4.35 -0.70
N TRP A 149 -0.13 5.34 -0.09
CA TRP A 149 -1.22 6.08 -0.73
C TRP A 149 -0.63 7.25 -1.50
N TYR A 150 -1.08 7.43 -2.73
CA TYR A 150 -0.67 8.54 -3.57
C TYR A 150 -1.86 9.09 -4.35
N ARG A 151 -1.79 10.37 -4.70
CA ARG A 151 -2.79 11.04 -5.52
C ARG A 151 -2.27 11.11 -6.94
N ASN A 152 -3.07 10.65 -7.90
CA ASN A 152 -2.85 10.96 -9.31
C ASN A 152 -3.21 12.44 -9.52
N LEU A 153 -2.26 13.24 -10.04
CA LEU A 153 -2.46 14.68 -10.21
C LEU A 153 -3.21 15.05 -11.48
N ASP A 154 -3.31 14.15 -12.45
CA ASP A 154 -4.05 14.39 -13.69
C ASP A 154 -5.56 14.39 -13.45
N ASN A 155 -6.04 13.48 -12.59
CA ASN A 155 -7.48 13.30 -12.33
C ASN A 155 -7.87 13.48 -10.85
N GLY A 156 -6.89 13.69 -9.96
CA GLY A 156 -7.10 13.92 -8.54
C GLY A 156 -7.44 12.67 -7.71
N SER A 157 -7.48 11.46 -8.28
CA SER A 157 -7.87 10.23 -7.58
C SER A 157 -6.81 9.75 -6.60
N TYR A 158 -7.22 9.18 -5.46
CA TYR A 158 -6.31 8.44 -4.57
C TYR A 158 -6.13 7.01 -5.08
N LEU A 159 -4.89 6.57 -5.10
CA LEU A 159 -4.44 5.24 -5.50
C LEU A 159 -3.57 4.65 -4.39
N VAL A 160 -3.43 3.33 -4.41
CA VAL A 160 -2.65 2.56 -3.44
C VAL A 160 -1.56 1.80 -4.19
N ALA A 161 -0.34 1.83 -3.69
CA ALA A 161 0.72 0.90 -4.07
C ALA A 161 1.04 0.00 -2.88
N ASN A 162 1.05 -1.30 -3.15
CA ASN A 162 1.40 -2.33 -2.18
C ASN A 162 2.25 -3.40 -2.87
N PRO A 163 3.42 -3.79 -2.32
CA PRO A 163 4.32 -4.74 -2.95
C PRO A 163 3.72 -6.13 -3.23
N ALA A 164 2.61 -6.52 -2.58
CA ALA A 164 1.94 -7.79 -2.86
C ALA A 164 0.86 -7.69 -3.97
N GLN A 165 0.47 -6.47 -4.36
CA GLN A 165 -0.38 -6.18 -5.53
C GLN A 165 0.38 -5.82 -6.81
N ILE A 166 1.69 -6.08 -6.92
CA ILE A 166 2.33 -6.06 -8.24
C ILE A 166 1.75 -7.26 -9.01
N GLU A 167 0.67 -7.01 -9.75
CA GLU A 167 0.03 -7.98 -10.62
C GLU A 167 1.12 -8.72 -11.39
N ALA A 168 1.08 -10.06 -11.31
CA ALA A 168 1.65 -10.88 -12.36
C ALA A 168 1.20 -10.27 -13.70
N PRO A 169 2.09 -10.10 -14.70
CA PRO A 169 1.68 -9.53 -15.98
C PRO A 169 0.39 -10.22 -16.39
N GLN A 170 -0.68 -9.44 -16.59
CA GLN A 170 -1.94 -10.00 -17.03
C GLN A 170 -1.61 -10.92 -18.20
N ALA A 171 -1.86 -12.22 -18.01
CA ALA A 171 -1.80 -13.14 -19.12
C ALA A 171 -2.75 -12.53 -20.14
N GLN A 172 -2.21 -11.99 -21.23
CA GLN A 172 -3.00 -11.74 -22.41
C GLN A 172 -3.69 -13.06 -22.67
N THR A 173 -4.99 -13.11 -22.41
CA THR A 173 -5.80 -14.22 -22.86
C THR A 173 -5.62 -14.24 -24.36
N ALA A 174 -4.87 -15.22 -24.85
CA ALA A 174 -4.79 -15.49 -26.26
C ALA A 174 -6.25 -15.59 -26.76
N PRO A 175 -6.60 -14.95 -27.88
CA PRO A 175 -7.95 -15.08 -28.42
C PRO A 175 -8.26 -16.56 -28.59
N GLU A 176 -9.40 -16.98 -28.04
CA GLU A 176 -9.96 -18.32 -28.16
C GLU A 176 -9.99 -18.70 -29.65
N GLY A 177 -9.11 -19.61 -30.07
CA GLY A 177 -9.06 -20.10 -31.45
C GLY A 177 -7.69 -20.29 -32.10
N ALA A 178 -6.57 -19.95 -31.46
CA ALA A 178 -5.25 -20.25 -32.03
C ALA A 178 -4.85 -21.71 -31.73
N ALA A 179 -5.11 -22.60 -32.69
CA ALA A 179 -4.58 -23.97 -32.69
C ALA A 179 -3.05 -23.95 -32.59
N ALA A 180 -2.51 -24.78 -31.69
CA ALA A 180 -1.08 -25.02 -31.60
C ALA A 180 -0.59 -25.69 -32.89
N SER A 181 0.22 -24.98 -33.68
CA SER A 181 1.13 -25.61 -34.62
C SER A 181 2.52 -25.58 -34.00
N GLU A 182 3.07 -26.76 -33.73
CA GLU A 182 4.49 -26.95 -33.47
C GLU A 182 5.30 -26.40 -34.64
N GLU A 183 6.21 -25.47 -34.37
CA GLU A 183 7.31 -25.18 -35.29
C GLU A 183 8.62 -25.13 -34.49
N TYR A 184 9.34 -26.23 -34.55
CA TYR A 184 10.75 -26.35 -34.21
C TYR A 184 11.58 -25.70 -35.32
N VAL A 185 12.47 -24.75 -35.00
CA VAL A 185 13.70 -24.48 -35.78
C VAL A 185 14.82 -23.95 -34.85
N PRO A 186 16.10 -24.37 -35.00
CA PRO A 186 17.11 -24.39 -33.93
C PRO A 186 18.19 -23.27 -33.96
N GLY A 187 18.79 -23.01 -32.79
CA GLY A 187 20.19 -22.63 -32.43
C GLY A 187 21.06 -21.67 -33.27
N PHE A 188 21.65 -20.66 -32.58
CA PHE A 188 23.07 -20.15 -32.61
C PHE A 188 23.10 -18.75 -31.94
N SER A 189 24.12 -18.20 -31.29
CA SER A 189 25.32 -18.58 -30.50
C SER A 189 25.90 -17.23 -29.96
N PRO A 190 26.63 -17.18 -28.83
CA PRO A 190 26.97 -15.92 -28.15
C PRO A 190 28.25 -15.26 -28.68
N GLY A 191 28.26 -13.92 -28.70
CA GLY A 191 29.48 -13.12 -28.81
C GLY A 191 29.28 -11.84 -29.62
N ASP A 192 29.34 -10.68 -28.96
CA ASP A 192 30.19 -9.58 -29.41
C ASP A 192 30.46 -8.60 -28.27
N VAL A 193 31.70 -8.66 -27.80
CA VAL A 193 32.35 -7.68 -26.92
C VAL A 193 33.30 -6.87 -27.81
N ARG A 194 33.30 -5.55 -27.59
CA ARG A 194 34.29 -4.51 -27.95
C ARG A 194 34.05 -3.71 -29.22
N LYS A 195 34.00 -2.38 -29.02
CA LYS A 195 35.19 -1.56 -29.23
C LYS A 195 35.58 -0.89 -27.92
#